data_AF-A0A0K9PEK2-F1
#
_entry.id   AF-A0A0K9PEK2-F1
#
_cell.length_a   1.000
_cell.length_b   1.000
_cell.length_c   1.000
_cell.angle_alpha   90.00
_cell.angle_beta   90.00
_cell.angle_gamma   90.00
#
_symmetry.space_group_name_H-M   'P 1'
#
loop_
_entity.id
_entity.type
_entity.pdbx_description
1 polymer ?
#
loop_
_entity_poly.entity_id
_entity_poly.type
_entity_poly.pdbx_seq_one_letter_code
_entity_poly.pdbx_strand_id
1 'polypeptide(L)'
;MYTCCFTTPQINTWCSDWIEFYAGHRLGYQLNLAMEIFGDSSIYEKGVLIEPCLLHGDLWSGNISYDENGEPLILDPACYYGYTEAEFGMSWCAGFRTSMIHIFR
;
A
#
# COMPACT_ATOMS: atom_id res chain seq x y z
N MET A 1 14.33 -2.15 8.71
CA MET A 1 14.68 -2.59 7.33
C MET A 1 14.05 -1.57 6.39
N TYR A 2 14.76 -1.07 5.38
CA TYR A 2 14.21 -0.10 4.43
C TYR A 2 13.90 -0.81 3.12
N THR A 3 12.65 -0.73 2.66
CA THR A 3 12.30 -1.01 1.25
C THR A 3 11.96 0.34 0.60
N CYS A 4 11.74 0.38 -0.70
CA CYS A 4 11.28 1.60 -1.38
C CYS A 4 9.96 1.32 -2.08
N CYS A 5 9.06 2.31 -2.11
CA CYS A 5 7.97 2.37 -3.06
C CYS A 5 8.39 3.36 -4.15
N PHE A 6 8.73 2.86 -5.33
CA PHE A 6 9.45 3.63 -6.35
C PHE A 6 10.75 4.25 -5.79
N THR A 7 10.94 5.56 -5.90
CA THR A 7 12.12 6.29 -5.38
C THR A 7 11.97 6.75 -3.93
N THR A 8 10.77 6.61 -3.34
CA THR A 8 10.53 7.02 -1.95
C THR A 8 10.90 5.92 -0.96
N PRO A 9 11.73 6.20 0.06
CA PRO A 9 12.02 5.25 1.12
C PRO A 9 10.75 4.87 1.89
N GLN A 10 10.60 3.58 2.18
CA GLN A 10 9.51 3.02 2.98
C GLN A 10 10.08 2.47 4.30
N ILE A 11 9.63 3.07 5.41
CA ILE A 11 10.09 2.70 6.75
C ILE A 11 9.36 1.42 7.18
N ASN A 12 10.08 0.30 7.30
CA ASN A 12 9.54 -0.99 7.79
C ASN A 12 10.19 -1.38 9.11
N THR A 13 10.34 -0.43 10.03
CA THR A 13 10.70 -0.78 11.41
C THR A 13 9.53 -1.53 12.03
N TRP A 14 9.82 -2.66 12.69
CA TRP A 14 8.81 -3.47 13.35
C TRP A 14 8.11 -2.66 14.44
N CYS A 15 6.78 -2.68 14.42
CA CYS A 15 5.91 -2.12 15.44
C CYS A 15 4.93 -3.20 15.88
N SER A 16 4.62 -3.24 17.18
CA SER A 16 3.61 -4.15 17.73
C SER A 16 2.18 -3.63 17.56
N ASP A 17 2.01 -2.34 17.28
CA ASP A 17 0.72 -1.69 17.04
C ASP A 17 0.60 -1.24 15.58
N TRP A 18 -0.48 -1.67 14.92
CA TRP A 18 -0.71 -1.37 13.52
C TRP A 18 -1.09 0.10 13.28
N ILE A 19 -1.86 0.73 14.18
CA ILE A 19 -2.20 2.15 14.03
C ILE A 19 -0.92 2.97 14.09
N GLU A 20 -0.04 2.68 15.06
CA GLU A 20 1.23 3.37 15.22
C GLU A 20 2.10 3.21 13.97
N PHE A 21 2.18 1.99 13.43
CA PHE A 21 2.89 1.72 12.19
C PHE A 21 2.32 2.51 11.01
N TYR A 22 1.01 2.44 10.79
CA TYR A 22 0.38 3.06 9.62
C TYR A 22 0.34 4.58 9.73
N ALA A 23 -0.02 5.12 10.90
CA ALA A 23 -0.04 6.55 11.15
C ALA A 23 1.36 7.16 11.11
N GLY A 24 2.39 6.49 11.62
CA GLY A 24 3.76 6.99 11.62
C GLY A 24 4.53 6.72 10.33
N HIS A 25 4.66 5.43 9.96
CA HIS A 25 5.56 4.97 8.90
C HIS A 25 4.95 4.90 7.50
N ARG A 26 3.63 5.07 7.37
CA ARG A 26 2.95 5.17 6.07
C ARG A 26 2.41 6.57 5.87
N LEU A 27 1.26 6.87 6.45
CA LEU A 27 0.61 8.16 6.31
C LEU A 27 1.54 9.27 6.79
N GLY A 28 1.93 9.29 8.06
CA GLY A 28 2.75 10.36 8.64
C GLY A 28 4.02 10.66 7.86
N TYR A 29 4.74 9.65 7.38
CA TYR A 29 5.93 9.86 6.53
C TYR A 29 5.59 10.56 5.21
N GLN A 30 4.57 10.08 4.49
CA GLN A 30 4.14 10.67 3.22
C GLN A 30 3.49 12.06 3.42
N LEU A 31 2.74 12.26 4.50
CA LEU A 31 2.14 13.55 4.87
C LEU A 31 3.21 14.57 5.26
N ASN A 32 4.25 14.17 6.01
CA ASN A 32 5.39 15.03 6.31
C ASN A 32 6.14 15.44 5.03
N LEU A 33 6.40 14.48 4.13
CA LEU A 33 7.02 14.77 2.84
C LEU A 33 6.14 15.71 2.00
N ALA A 34 4.83 15.48 1.97
CA ALA A 34 3.88 16.35 1.28
C ALA A 34 3.80 17.74 1.93
N MET A 35 3.89 17.86 3.25
CA MET A 35 3.97 19.16 3.94
C MET A 35 5.27 19.90 3.61
N GLU A 36 6.41 19.20 3.56
CA GLU A 36 7.69 19.80 3.18
C GLU A 36 7.68 20.32 1.74
N ILE A 37 6.99 19.62 0.83
CA ILE A 37 6.94 19.98 -0.60
C ILE A 37 5.82 21.01 -0.90
N PHE A 38 4.65 20.87 -0.28
CA PHE A 38 3.41 21.57 -0.66
C PHE A 38 2.79 22.43 0.45
N GLY A 39 3.12 22.21 1.73
CA GLY A 39 2.71 23.06 2.85
C GLY A 39 1.25 22.95 3.34
N ASP A 40 0.52 21.86 3.03
CA ASP A 40 -0.89 21.70 3.41
C ASP A 40 -1.10 20.69 4.55
N SER A 41 -1.78 21.11 5.62
CA SER A 41 -2.01 20.35 6.86
C SER A 41 -3.43 19.80 7.03
N SER A 42 -4.31 19.95 6.03
CA SER A 42 -5.72 19.53 6.12
C SER A 42 -5.95 18.01 6.11
N ILE A 43 -4.89 17.22 5.92
CA ILE A 43 -4.92 15.80 5.55
C ILE A 43 -4.95 14.81 6.74
N TYR A 44 -4.86 15.27 7.98
CA TYR A 44 -4.61 14.42 9.17
C TYR A 44 -5.86 13.82 9.87
N GLU A 45 -7.09 14.16 9.48
CA GLU A 45 -8.27 13.97 10.36
C GLU A 45 -9.00 12.61 10.32
N LYS A 46 -8.53 11.58 9.60
CA LYS A 46 -9.36 10.35 9.37
C LYS A 46 -8.60 9.04 9.60
N GLY A 47 -8.76 8.40 10.77
CA GLY A 47 -8.18 7.07 11.06
C GLY A 47 -9.14 6.11 11.78
N VAL A 48 -9.12 4.82 11.41
CA VAL A 48 -9.92 3.69 11.97
C VAL A 48 -8.98 2.50 12.28
N LEU A 49 -9.33 1.67 13.26
CA LEU A 49 -8.54 0.59 13.90
C LEU A 49 -8.87 -0.81 13.34
N ILE A 50 -7.89 -1.58 12.81
CA ILE A 50 -8.11 -2.89 12.14
C ILE A 50 -6.89 -3.85 12.26
N GLU A 51 -7.08 -5.17 12.10
CA GLU A 51 -6.03 -6.20 12.13
C GLU A 51 -5.16 -6.26 10.85
N PRO A 52 -3.83 -6.46 10.97
CA PRO A 52 -2.90 -6.46 9.83
C PRO A 52 -2.76 -7.84 9.14
N CYS A 53 -2.62 -7.84 7.80
CA CYS A 53 -2.30 -8.98 6.94
C CYS A 53 -1.12 -8.68 6.01
N LEU A 54 -0.51 -9.69 5.38
CA LEU A 54 0.57 -9.46 4.42
C LEU A 54 0.01 -8.83 3.13
N LEU A 55 0.57 -7.69 2.75
CA LEU A 55 0.21 -6.92 1.55
C LEU A 55 1.35 -6.93 0.54
N HIS A 56 1.02 -6.87 -0.75
CA HIS A 56 1.93 -6.62 -1.87
C HIS A 56 2.43 -5.17 -1.86
N GLY A 57 1.54 -4.20 -1.62
CA GLY A 57 1.89 -2.81 -1.31
C GLY A 57 2.18 -1.91 -2.51
N ASP A 58 2.26 -2.46 -3.73
CA ASP A 58 2.33 -1.71 -5.00
C ASP A 58 1.49 -2.40 -6.09
N LEU A 59 0.23 -2.74 -5.79
CA LEU A 59 -0.62 -3.51 -6.69
C LEU A 59 -1.42 -2.62 -7.65
N TRP A 60 -0.94 -2.48 -8.89
CA TRP A 60 -1.61 -1.76 -9.97
C TRP A 60 -1.37 -2.43 -11.33
N SER A 61 -2.00 -1.91 -12.40
CA SER A 61 -2.02 -2.56 -13.73
C SER A 61 -0.64 -2.79 -14.33
N GLY A 62 0.36 -1.96 -13.99
CA GLY A 62 1.75 -2.16 -14.41
C GLY A 62 2.45 -3.35 -13.74
N ASN A 63 1.98 -3.77 -12.57
CA ASN A 63 2.55 -4.85 -11.76
C ASN A 63 1.71 -6.14 -11.82
N ILE A 64 0.74 -6.19 -12.73
CA ILE A 64 -0.09 -7.36 -12.99
C ILE A 64 0.14 -7.81 -14.42
N SER A 65 0.60 -9.04 -14.59
CA SER A 65 0.77 -9.71 -15.88
C SER A 65 -0.02 -11.02 -15.91
N TYR A 66 0.04 -11.73 -17.04
CA TYR A 66 -0.60 -13.03 -17.20
C TYR A 66 0.37 -14.01 -17.85
N ASP A 67 0.34 -15.26 -17.41
CA ASP A 67 1.09 -16.33 -18.06
C ASP A 67 0.43 -16.77 -19.38
N GLU A 68 1.03 -17.75 -20.04
CA GLU A 68 0.51 -18.34 -21.28
C GLU A 68 -0.83 -19.06 -21.12
N ASN A 69 -1.23 -19.40 -19.88
CA ASN A 69 -2.50 -20.02 -19.53
C ASN A 69 -3.57 -18.99 -19.11
N GLY A 70 -3.20 -17.71 -19.01
CA GLY A 70 -4.09 -16.64 -18.55
C GLY A 70 -4.18 -16.52 -17.02
N GLU A 71 -3.28 -17.17 -16.28
CA GLU A 71 -3.19 -17.04 -14.82
C GLU A 71 -2.47 -15.74 -14.45
N PRO A 72 -2.96 -15.00 -13.44
CA PRO A 72 -2.39 -13.72 -13.05
C PRO A 72 -1.03 -13.89 -12.38
N LEU A 73 -0.06 -13.10 -12.84
CA LEU A 73 1.28 -12.97 -12.28
C LEU A 73 1.39 -11.60 -11.61
N ILE A 74 1.73 -11.59 -10.32
CA ILE A 74 1.95 -10.37 -9.53
C ILE A 74 3.46 -10.11 -9.46
N LEU A 75 3.88 -8.89 -9.81
CA LEU A 75 5.28 -8.50 -9.98
C LEU A 75 5.63 -7.28 -9.12
N ASP A 76 6.93 -7.11 -8.82
CA ASP A 76 7.51 -5.95 -8.12
C ASP A 76 6.84 -5.57 -6.78
N PRO A 77 6.91 -6.47 -5.77
CA PRO A 77 6.32 -6.23 -4.47
C PRO A 77 7.04 -5.18 -3.63
N ALA A 78 6.25 -4.34 -2.96
CA ALA A 78 6.68 -3.45 -1.88
C ALA A 78 6.14 -3.96 -0.51
N CYS A 79 6.28 -5.27 -0.27
CA CYS A 79 5.54 -5.99 0.77
C CYS A 79 5.66 -5.41 2.18
N TYR A 80 4.55 -5.42 2.91
CA TYR A 80 4.50 -5.13 4.35
C TYR A 80 3.25 -5.75 5.00
N TYR A 81 3.26 -5.88 6.32
CA TYR A 81 2.04 -6.25 7.06
C TYR A 81 1.19 -5.01 7.31
N GLY A 82 -0.06 -5.03 6.86
CA GLY A 82 -0.98 -3.92 7.03
C GLY A 82 -2.42 -4.23 6.70
N TYR A 83 -3.26 -3.20 6.69
CA TYR A 83 -4.69 -3.37 6.49
C TYR A 83 -5.02 -3.85 5.07
N THR A 84 -5.84 -4.90 4.93
CA THR A 84 -6.17 -5.53 3.65
C THR A 84 -6.69 -4.56 2.59
N GLU A 85 -7.49 -3.55 2.98
CA GLU A 85 -7.99 -2.58 1.99
C GLU A 85 -6.91 -1.62 1.48
N ALA A 86 -5.79 -1.48 2.20
CA ALA A 86 -4.66 -0.67 1.73
C ALA A 86 -4.05 -1.23 0.43
N GLU A 87 -4.21 -2.53 0.16
CA GLU A 87 -3.83 -3.14 -1.13
C GLU A 87 -4.58 -2.52 -2.32
N PHE A 88 -5.84 -2.15 -2.11
CA PHE A 88 -6.69 -1.56 -3.14
C PHE A 88 -6.53 -0.04 -3.26
N GLY A 89 -5.55 0.57 -2.57
CA GLY A 89 -5.29 2.01 -2.62
C GLY A 89 -4.99 2.52 -4.05
N MET A 90 -4.48 1.63 -4.92
CA MET A 90 -4.19 1.92 -6.33
C MET A 90 -5.28 1.44 -7.29
N SER A 91 -6.44 1.02 -6.79
CA SER A 91 -7.53 0.46 -7.61
C SER A 91 -8.02 1.39 -8.73
N TRP A 92 -7.90 2.71 -8.54
CA TRP A 92 -8.27 3.73 -9.50
C TRP A 92 -7.42 3.71 -10.79
N CYS A 93 -6.17 3.20 -10.74
CA CYS A 93 -5.30 3.02 -11.92
C CYS A 93 -4.99 1.54 -12.23
N ALA A 94 -5.51 0.62 -11.42
CA ALA A 94 -5.30 -0.82 -11.60
C ALA A 94 -6.22 -1.47 -12.64
N GLY A 95 -7.38 -0.86 -12.94
CA GLY A 95 -8.33 -1.44 -13.91
C GLY A 95 -8.89 -2.80 -13.46
N PHE A 96 -9.03 -3.01 -12.15
CA PHE A 96 -9.50 -4.27 -11.59
C PHE A 96 -10.85 -4.68 -12.19
N ARG A 97 -10.89 -5.85 -12.82
CA ARG A 97 -12.14 -6.51 -13.23
C ARG A 97 -12.73 -7.24 -12.03
N THR A 98 -14.06 -7.42 -12.00
CA THR A 98 -14.77 -8.06 -10.89
C THR A 98 -14.23 -9.44 -10.53
N SER A 99 -13.67 -10.18 -11.50
CA SER A 99 -13.03 -11.48 -11.30
C SER A 99 -11.75 -11.43 -10.45
N MET A 100 -10.99 -10.32 -10.46
CA MET A 100 -9.76 -10.19 -9.67
C MET A 100 -10.04 -10.03 -8.17
N ILE A 101 -11.18 -9.45 -7.81
CA ILE A 101 -11.57 -9.21 -6.41
C ILE A 101 -11.82 -10.53 -5.67
N HIS A 102 -12.15 -11.61 -6.40
CA HIS A 102 -12.39 -12.94 -5.83
C HIS A 102 -11.12 -13.72 -5.47
N ILE A 103 -9.94 -13.28 -5.93
CA ILE A 103 -8.65 -13.95 -5.64
C ILE A 103 -8.10 -13.54 -4.28
N PHE A 104 -8.52 -12.38 -3.75
CA PHE A 104 -7.96 -11.77 -2.54
C PHE A 104 -8.84 -11.94 -1.28
N ARG A 105 -9.80 -12.87 -1.29
CA ARG A 105 -10.68 -13.18 -0.14
C ARG A 105 -10.40 -14.55 0.45
#